data_AF-A0AAU5LEG4-F1
#
_entry.id   AF-A0AAU5LEG4-F1
#
_cell.length_a   1.000
_cell.length_b   1.000
_cell.length_c   1.000
_cell.angle_alpha   90.00
_cell.angle_beta   90.00
_cell.angle_gamma   90.00
#
_symmetry.space_group_name_H-M   'P 1'
#
loop_
_entity.id
_entity.type
_entity.pdbx_description
1 polymer ?
#
loop_
_entity_poly.entity_id
_entity_poly.type
_entity_poly.pdbx_seq_one_letter_code
_entity_poly.pdbx_strand_id
1 'polypeptide(L)'
;MADDYGQPIGRVLGDGFVVPPLLEGWTALDGIVLVKCLDSEGRSAWAFRETESLNEEEIIGALTVQLDIMRERTVNMYRGEDDD
;
A
#
# COMPACT_ATOMS: atom_id res chain seq x y z
N MET A 1 -5.74 -14.08 24.89
CA MET A 1 -5.62 -14.56 23.50
C MET A 1 -5.07 -13.40 22.69
N ALA A 2 -3.74 -13.28 22.56
CA ALA A 2 -3.11 -12.04 22.08
C ALA A 2 -1.84 -12.31 21.25
N ASP A 3 -1.77 -13.45 20.55
CA ASP A 3 -0.53 -13.89 19.88
C ASP A 3 -0.75 -14.23 18.38
N ASP A 4 -1.87 -13.79 17.78
CA ASP A 4 -2.22 -14.09 16.38
C ASP A 4 -1.95 -12.91 15.41
N TYR A 5 -1.53 -11.76 15.94
CA TYR A 5 -1.10 -10.62 15.14
C TYR A 5 0.41 -10.70 15.01
N GLY A 6 0.91 -11.16 13.86
CA GLY A 6 2.35 -11.29 13.58
C GLY A 6 3.16 -10.01 13.84
N GLN A 7 4.47 -10.05 13.55
CA GLN A 7 5.37 -8.92 13.88
C GLN A 7 4.98 -7.63 13.10
N PRO A 8 5.11 -6.44 13.72
CA PRO A 8 4.90 -5.17 13.02
C PRO A 8 5.74 -5.07 11.75
N ILE A 9 5.15 -4.53 10.68
CA ILE A 9 5.78 -4.50 9.34
C ILE A 9 7.17 -3.84 9.35
N GLY A 10 7.35 -2.77 10.12
CA GLY A 10 8.65 -2.09 10.25
C GLY A 10 9.71 -2.94 10.94
N ARG A 11 9.31 -3.89 11.80
CA ARG A 11 10.23 -4.85 12.41
C ARG A 11 10.62 -5.98 11.44
N VAL A 12 9.68 -6.43 10.61
CA VAL A 12 9.93 -7.50 9.62
C VAL A 12 10.85 -7.01 8.50
N LEU A 13 10.59 -5.80 7.99
CA LEU A 13 11.36 -5.20 6.90
C LEU A 13 12.63 -4.47 7.40
N GLY A 14 12.72 -4.18 8.69
CA GLY A 14 13.85 -3.49 9.31
C GLY A 14 14.13 -2.14 8.65
N ASP A 15 15.42 -1.83 8.45
CA ASP A 15 15.89 -0.58 7.86
C ASP A 15 15.44 -0.38 6.39
N GLY A 16 14.90 -1.41 5.75
CA GLY A 16 14.33 -1.32 4.41
C GLY A 16 12.93 -0.70 4.36
N PHE A 17 12.26 -0.53 5.50
CA PHE A 17 10.93 0.08 5.55
C PHE A 17 11.01 1.60 5.70
N VAL A 18 10.81 2.30 4.59
CA VAL A 18 10.73 3.76 4.57
C VAL A 18 9.44 4.18 3.90
N VAL A 19 8.53 4.78 4.67
CA VAL A 19 7.35 5.45 4.13
C VAL A 19 7.71 6.92 3.88
N PRO A 20 7.56 7.43 2.64
CA PRO A 20 7.82 8.85 2.36
C PRO A 20 7.00 9.77 3.28
N PRO A 21 7.56 10.92 3.69
CA PRO A 21 6.84 11.84 4.56
C PRO A 21 5.63 12.46 3.85
N LEU A 22 4.64 12.88 4.63
CA LEU A 22 3.53 13.68 4.14
C LEU A 22 4.00 15.09 3.73
N LEU A 23 3.20 15.74 2.90
CA LEU A 23 3.41 17.15 2.55
C LEU A 23 3.29 18.05 3.78
N GLU A 24 3.95 19.21 3.75
CA GLU A 24 3.89 20.18 4.83
C GLU A 24 2.44 20.62 5.13
N GLY A 25 2.08 20.68 6.41
CA GLY A 25 0.75 21.05 6.87
C GLY A 25 -0.30 19.95 6.81
N TRP A 26 0.04 18.75 6.31
CA TRP A 26 -0.88 17.61 6.31
C TRP A 26 -0.79 16.84 7.63
N THR A 27 -1.95 16.46 8.17
CA THR A 27 -2.07 15.59 9.34
C THR A 27 -2.57 14.23 8.89
N ALA A 28 -1.83 13.17 9.20
CA ALA A 28 -2.29 11.80 8.96
C ALA A 28 -3.51 11.50 9.85
N LEU A 29 -4.54 10.90 9.27
CA LEU A 29 -5.69 10.37 10.01
C LEU A 29 -5.57 8.84 10.11
N ASP A 30 -5.39 8.19 8.96
CA ASP A 30 -5.29 6.75 8.82
C ASP A 30 -4.32 6.36 7.71
N GLY A 31 -3.97 5.08 7.67
CA GLY A 31 -3.09 4.54 6.65
C GLY A 31 -3.43 3.10 6.26
N ILE A 32 -3.37 2.83 4.96
CA ILE A 32 -3.41 1.49 4.39
C ILE A 32 -1.99 1.11 3.97
N VAL A 33 -1.59 -0.12 4.28
CA VAL A 33 -0.33 -0.71 3.84
C VAL A 33 -0.57 -2.03 3.13
N LEU A 34 -0.10 -2.12 1.89
CA LEU A 34 -0.02 -3.36 1.13
C LEU A 34 1.42 -3.88 1.18
N VAL A 35 1.62 -5.06 1.75
CA VAL A 35 2.94 -5.68 1.88
C VAL A 35 3.00 -6.95 1.05
N LYS A 36 4.00 -7.05 0.16
CA LYS A 36 4.26 -8.28 -0.59
C LYS A 36 5.00 -9.27 0.31
N CYS A 37 4.42 -10.44 0.50
CA CYS A 37 4.90 -11.47 1.41
C CYS A 37 5.05 -12.81 0.69
N LEU A 38 5.75 -13.75 1.33
CA LEU A 38 5.63 -15.17 0.99
C LEU A 38 4.60 -15.80 1.93
N ASP A 39 3.68 -16.58 1.36
CA ASP A 39 2.74 -17.39 2.14
C ASP A 39 3.44 -18.62 2.76
N SER A 40 2.69 -19.44 3.50
CA SER A 40 3.21 -20.66 4.12
C SER A 40 3.72 -21.70 3.11
N GLU A 41 3.37 -21.57 1.84
CA GLU A 41 3.81 -22.44 0.74
C GLU A 41 4.98 -21.81 -0.05
N GLY A 42 5.52 -20.67 0.40
CA GLY A 42 6.61 -19.96 -0.25
C GLY A 42 6.20 -19.24 -1.53
N ARG A 43 4.89 -19.04 -1.76
CA ARG A 43 4.38 -18.31 -2.93
C ARG A 43 4.20 -16.84 -2.62
N SER A 44 4.41 -16.01 -3.61
CA SER A 44 4.18 -14.57 -3.48
C SER A 44 2.69 -14.27 -3.27
N ALA A 45 2.37 -13.56 -2.20
CA ALA A 45 1.04 -13.07 -1.87
C ALA A 45 1.10 -11.61 -1.39
N TRP A 46 -0.06 -10.96 -1.27
CA TRP A 46 -0.17 -9.61 -0.72
C TRP A 46 -0.92 -9.64 0.61
N ALA A 47 -0.34 -9.02 1.63
CA ALA A 47 -0.97 -8.79 2.92
C ALA A 47 -1.48 -7.35 2.99
N PHE A 48 -2.78 -7.20 3.21
CA PHE A 48 -3.43 -5.91 3.46
C PHE A 48 -3.43 -5.62 4.96
N ARG A 49 -2.97 -4.43 5.35
CA ARG A 49 -2.96 -3.94 6.74
C ARG A 49 -3.46 -2.51 6.75
N GLU A 50 -4.17 -2.13 7.80
CA GLU A 50 -4.69 -0.78 7.96
C GLU A 50 -4.67 -0.36 9.43
N THR A 51 -4.79 0.94 9.65
CA THR A 51 -5.12 1.49 10.97
C THR A 51 -6.59 1.20 11.28
N GLU A 52 -6.94 1.03 12.56
CA GLU A 52 -8.24 0.47 12.99
C GLU A 52 -9.48 1.31 12.62
N SER A 53 -9.34 2.48 12.00
CA SER A 53 -10.43 3.45 11.88
C SER A 53 -11.00 3.66 10.48
N LEU A 54 -10.47 2.98 9.45
CA LEU A 54 -11.04 3.00 8.11
C LEU A 54 -12.24 2.04 7.98
N ASN A 55 -13.32 2.53 7.38
CA ASN A 55 -14.45 1.67 7.02
C ASN A 55 -14.30 1.09 5.60
N GLU A 56 -15.08 0.06 5.27
CA GLU A 56 -15.00 -0.63 3.97
C GLU A 56 -15.18 0.30 2.76
N GLU A 57 -16.05 1.31 2.86
CA GLU A 57 -16.30 2.26 1.76
C GLU A 57 -15.08 3.17 1.53
N GLU A 58 -14.43 3.62 2.61
CA GLU A 58 -13.19 4.40 2.55
C GLU A 58 -12.04 3.59 1.94
N ILE A 59 -11.91 2.32 2.33
CA ILE A 59 -10.90 1.40 1.78
C ILE A 59 -11.12 1.21 0.28
N ILE A 60 -12.35 0.89 -0.14
CA ILE A 60 -12.68 0.68 -1.55
C ILE A 60 -12.41 1.97 -2.34
N GLY A 61 -12.85 3.12 -1.83
CA GLY A 61 -12.60 4.41 -2.45
C GLY A 61 -11.11 4.70 -2.64
N ALA A 62 -10.30 4.48 -1.62
CA ALA A 62 -8.85 4.67 -1.67
C ALA A 62 -8.18 3.77 -2.72
N LEU A 63 -8.55 2.49 -2.76
CA LEU A 63 -7.99 1.53 -3.74
C LEU A 63 -8.43 1.85 -5.17
N THR A 64 -9.67 2.31 -5.37
CA THR A 64 -10.16 2.72 -6.70
C THR A 64 -9.38 3.92 -7.22
N VAL A 65 -9.21 4.98 -6.41
CA VAL A 65 -8.42 6.17 -6.80
C VAL A 65 -6.98 5.77 -7.15
N GLN A 66 -6.37 4.90 -6.34
CA GLN A 66 -5.01 4.45 -6.59
C GLN A 66 -4.90 3.66 -7.90
N LEU A 67 -5.87 2.79 -8.22
CA LEU A 67 -5.93 2.06 -9.48
C LEU A 67 -6.07 3.01 -10.68
N ASP A 68 -6.90 4.04 -10.58
CA ASP A 68 -7.07 5.03 -11.65
C ASP A 68 -5.78 5.80 -11.90
N ILE A 69 -5.09 6.26 -10.86
CA ILE A 69 -3.78 6.91 -10.98
C ILE A 69 -2.76 5.98 -11.65
N MET A 70 -2.71 4.71 -11.25
CA MET A 70 -1.80 3.74 -11.89
C MET A 70 -2.14 3.54 -13.37
N ARG A 71 -3.43 3.44 -13.70
CA ARG A 71 -3.90 3.27 -15.07
C ARG A 71 -3.52 4.47 -15.94
N GLU A 72 -3.71 5.69 -15.44
CA GLU A 72 -3.31 6.91 -16.13
C GLU A 72 -1.79 6.95 -16.38
N ARG A 73 -0.98 6.61 -15.38
CA ARG A 73 0.48 6.54 -15.53
C ARG A 73 0.90 5.53 -16.59
N THR A 74 0.28 4.36 -16.61
CA THR A 74 0.55 3.33 -17.62
C THR A 74 0.16 3.80 -19.02
N VAL A 75 -1.01 4.41 -19.19
CA VAL A 75 -1.44 4.96 -20.49
C VAL A 75 -0.50 6.07 -20.97
N ASN A 76 -0.07 6.95 -20.07
CA ASN A 76 0.87 8.03 -20.41
C ASN A 76 2.26 7.49 -20.79
N MET A 77 2.72 6.41 -20.17
CA MET A 77 3.97 5.74 -20.55
C MET A 77 3.89 5.25 -21.99
N TYR A 78 2.83 4.53 -22.36
CA TYR A 78 2.65 4.05 -23.73
C TYR A 78 2.54 5.18 -24.76
N ARG A 79 1.86 6.29 -24.43
CA ARG A 79 1.77 7.45 -25.33
C ARG A 79 3.10 8.18 -25.52
N GLY A 80 3.98 8.17 -24.52
CA GLY A 80 5.31 8.77 -24.62
C GLY A 80 6.32 7.91 -25.40
N GLU A 81 6.03 6.61 -25.58
CA GLU A 81 6.87 5.68 -26.36
C GLU A 81 6.54 5.68 -27.87
N ASP A 82 5.40 6.27 -28.28
CA ASP A 82 4.95 6.35 -29.68
C ASP A 82 5.36 7.67 -30.39
N ASP A 83 6.01 8.60 -29.68
CA ASP A 83 6.36 9.96 -30.17
C ASP A 83 7.87 10.16 -30.47
N ASP A 84 8.69 9.08 -30.50
CA ASP A 84 10.11 9.08 -30.90
C ASP A 84 10.39 8.26 -32.18
#